data_AF-A0A1F7AE17-F1
#
_entry.id   AF-A0A1F7AE17-F1
#
_cell.length_a   1.000
_cell.length_b   1.000
_cell.length_c   1.000
_cell.angle_alpha   90.00
_cell.angle_beta   90.00
_cell.angle_gamma   90.00
#
_symmetry.space_group_name_H-M   'P 1'
#
loop_
_entity.id
_entity.type
_entity.pdbx_description
1 polymer ?
#
loop_
_entity_poly.entity_id
_entity_poly.type
_entity_poly.pdbx_seq_one_letter_code
_entity_poly.pdbx_strand_id
1 'polypeptide(L)'
;MTKQVIQVKGIVAECLPNATFRVKLDDPAYPTDHEVLCHLSGKMRINYIRIIPGDAVTVELTPYDLYKGRIIFRHKKGQALPEHLATSVPDAPTAPLDAAEPAPTETPTQQ
;
A
#
# COMPACT_ATOMS: atom_id res chain seq x y z
N MET A 1 -35.66 6.78 -1.82
CA MET A 1 -35.00 5.73 -1.02
C MET A 1 -33.50 5.94 -1.08
N THR A 2 -32.88 6.30 0.04
CA THR A 2 -31.45 6.56 0.20
C THR A 2 -30.68 5.23 0.17
N LYS A 3 -29.88 5.00 -0.87
CA LYS A 3 -29.00 3.83 -0.95
C LYS A 3 -27.94 3.95 0.15
N GLN A 4 -28.02 3.10 1.17
CA GLN A 4 -26.90 2.89 2.09
C GLN A 4 -25.83 2.13 1.32
N VAL A 5 -24.74 2.80 0.95
CA VAL A 5 -23.55 2.21 0.33
C VAL A 5 -22.38 2.34 1.28
N ILE A 6 -21.58 1.29 1.35
CA ILE A 6 -20.38 1.26 2.21
C ILE A 6 -19.19 1.53 1.31
N GLN A 7 -18.43 2.57 1.62
CA GLN A 7 -17.20 2.89 0.89
C GLN A 7 -16.02 2.29 1.63
N VAL A 8 -15.21 1.52 0.91
CA VAL A 8 -14.10 0.75 1.46
C VAL A 8 -12.86 0.96 0.60
N LYS A 9 -11.69 0.97 1.23
CA LYS A 9 -10.40 1.05 0.51
C LYS A 9 -9.84 -0.35 0.28
N GLY A 10 -9.22 -0.53 -0.89
CA GLY A 10 -8.59 -1.80 -1.23
C GLY A 10 -7.52 -1.65 -2.29
N ILE A 11 -6.76 -2.72 -2.47
CA ILE A 11 -5.69 -2.83 -3.47
C ILE A 11 -6.16 -3.81 -4.54
N VAL A 12 -5.97 -3.44 -5.80
CA VAL A 12 -6.28 -4.32 -6.94
C VAL A 12 -5.28 -5.46 -6.96
N ALA A 13 -5.73 -6.70 -6.77
CA ALA A 13 -4.90 -7.89 -6.86
C ALA A 13 -4.70 -8.31 -8.31
N GLU A 14 -5.79 -8.48 -9.06
CA GLU A 14 -5.76 -9.02 -10.43
C GLU A 14 -6.83 -8.40 -11.32
N CYS A 15 -6.56 -8.38 -12.63
CA CYS A 15 -7.49 -7.91 -13.66
C CYS A 15 -8.02 -9.09 -14.48
N LEU A 16 -9.34 -9.27 -14.53
CA LEU A 16 -10.00 -10.33 -15.30
C LEU A 16 -10.51 -9.81 -16.67
N PRO A 17 -10.67 -10.68 -17.69
CA PRO A 17 -10.95 -10.31 -19.08
C PRO A 17 -12.32 -9.65 -19.38
N ASN A 18 -13.12 -9.25 -18.38
CA ASN A 18 -14.44 -8.62 -18.57
C ASN A 18 -14.56 -7.23 -17.93
N ALA A 19 -13.44 -6.51 -17.79
CA ALA A 19 -13.37 -5.29 -16.96
C ALA A 19 -13.84 -5.53 -15.51
N THR A 20 -13.61 -6.75 -15.04
CA THR A 20 -13.79 -7.17 -13.65
C THR A 20 -12.42 -7.17 -12.98
N PHE A 21 -12.36 -6.68 -11.75
CA PHE A 21 -11.12 -6.59 -10.99
C PHE A 21 -11.30 -7.30 -9.68
N ARG A 22 -10.32 -8.12 -9.30
CA ARG A 22 -10.21 -8.64 -7.94
C ARG A 22 -9.56 -7.57 -7.09
N VAL A 23 -10.29 -7.08 -6.10
CA VAL A 23 -9.79 -6.11 -5.14
C VAL A 23 -9.73 -6.79 -3.79
N LYS A 24 -8.57 -6.67 -3.13
CA LYS A 24 -8.36 -7.10 -1.77
C LYS A 24 -8.67 -5.93 -0.83
N LEU A 25 -9.65 -6.10 0.06
CA LEU A 25 -9.98 -5.08 1.06
C LEU A 25 -8.84 -4.97 2.08
N ASP A 26 -8.51 -3.74 2.46
CA ASP A 26 -7.49 -3.44 3.48
C ASP A 26 -8.12 -3.00 4.82
N ASP A 27 -9.46 -2.97 4.90
CA ASP A 27 -10.15 -2.46 6.08
C ASP A 27 -10.20 -3.50 7.23
N PRO A 28 -9.80 -3.13 8.46
CA PRO A 28 -9.66 -4.05 9.60
C PRO A 28 -11.00 -4.47 10.23
N ALA A 29 -12.12 -3.94 9.74
CA ALA A 29 -13.46 -4.20 10.27
C ALA A 29 -14.06 -5.55 9.83
N TYR A 30 -13.43 -6.23 8.87
CA TYR A 30 -13.86 -7.53 8.37
C TYR A 30 -12.85 -8.62 8.71
N PRO A 31 -13.29 -9.86 9.00
CA PRO A 31 -12.39 -10.99 9.16
C PRO A 31 -11.54 -11.15 7.89
N THR A 32 -10.24 -11.25 8.15
CA THR A 32 -9.06 -11.51 7.30
C THR A 32 -9.33 -11.93 5.84
N ASP A 33 -8.74 -11.19 4.89
CA ASP A 33 -8.62 -11.50 3.45
C ASP A 33 -9.93 -11.60 2.64
N HIS A 34 -10.72 -10.52 2.60
CA HIS A 34 -11.90 -10.46 1.71
C HIS A 34 -11.51 -10.02 0.29
N GLU A 35 -11.69 -10.92 -0.68
CA GLU A 35 -11.58 -10.62 -2.10
C GLU A 35 -12.96 -10.32 -2.71
N VAL A 36 -13.04 -9.19 -3.41
CA VAL A 36 -14.27 -8.73 -4.07
C VAL A 36 -14.08 -8.64 -5.56
N LEU A 37 -15.11 -9.08 -6.28
CA LEU A 37 -15.24 -8.88 -7.71
C LEU A 37 -15.88 -7.52 -7.94
N CYS A 38 -15.07 -6.58 -8.42
CA CYS A 38 -15.50 -5.21 -8.66
C CYS A 38 -15.60 -4.93 -10.17
N HIS A 39 -16.55 -4.06 -10.53
CA HIS A 39 -16.64 -3.50 -11.88
C HIS A 39 -16.41 -1.99 -11.84
N LEU A 40 -15.93 -1.44 -12.95
CA LEU A 40 -15.76 0.00 -13.10
C LEU A 40 -17.11 0.71 -13.04
N SER A 41 -17.18 1.80 -12.28
CA SER A 41 -18.32 2.71 -12.39
C SER A 41 -18.41 3.31 -13.80
N GLY A 42 -19.63 3.67 -14.22
CA GLY A 42 -19.85 4.34 -15.51
C GLY A 42 -19.01 5.62 -15.65
N LYS A 43 -18.82 6.37 -14.56
CA LYS A 43 -17.95 7.55 -14.53
C LYS A 43 -16.51 7.20 -14.90
N MET A 44 -15.95 6.13 -14.35
CA MET A 44 -14.59 5.71 -14.69
C MET A 44 -14.43 5.28 -16.15
N ARG A 45 -15.47 4.65 -16.74
CA ARG A 45 -15.48 4.30 -18.17
C ARG A 45 -15.45 5.55 -19.06
N ILE A 46 -16.22 6.57 -18.71
CA ILE A 46 -16.26 7.85 -19.46
C ILE A 46 -14.91 8.58 -19.35
N ASN A 47 -14.27 8.54 -18.18
CA ASN A 47 -12.96 9.15 -17.96
C ASN A 47 -11.78 8.30 -18.46
N TYR A 48 -12.03 7.19 -19.17
CA TYR A 48 -11.01 6.28 -19.71
C TYR A 48 -9.95 5.86 -18.66
N ILE A 49 -10.38 5.66 -17.41
CA ILE A 49 -9.46 5.29 -16.33
C ILE A 49 -9.03 3.84 -16.50
N ARG A 50 -7.73 3.63 -16.78
CA ARG A 50 -7.12 2.30 -16.80
C ARG A 50 -6.66 1.92 -15.40
N ILE A 51 -7.05 0.74 -14.94
CA ILE A 51 -6.62 0.16 -13.67
C ILE A 51 -5.56 -0.91 -13.95
N ILE A 52 -4.51 -0.91 -13.15
CA ILE A 52 -3.39 -1.87 -13.18
C ILE A 52 -3.41 -2.62 -11.85
N PRO A 53 -3.04 -3.92 -11.80
CA PRO A 53 -2.84 -4.61 -10.52
C PRO A 53 -1.81 -3.86 -9.67
N GLY A 54 -2.08 -3.75 -8.37
CA GLY A 54 -1.30 -2.97 -7.41
C GLY A 54 -1.77 -1.52 -7.22
N ASP A 55 -2.74 -1.03 -8.00
CA ASP A 55 -3.34 0.29 -7.77
C ASP A 55 -4.21 0.30 -6.51
N ALA A 56 -4.13 1.40 -5.76
CA ALA A 56 -5.03 1.68 -4.65
C ALA A 56 -6.34 2.27 -5.17
N VAL A 57 -7.45 1.65 -4.82
CA VAL A 57 -8.79 2.02 -5.30
C VAL A 57 -9.79 2.13 -4.15
N THR A 58 -10.80 2.96 -4.34
CA THR A 58 -11.97 3.02 -3.46
C THR A 58 -13.12 2.28 -4.13
N VAL A 59 -13.71 1.33 -3.39
CA VAL A 59 -14.83 0.52 -3.84
C VAL A 59 -16.08 0.84 -3.00
N GLU A 60 -17.22 0.88 -3.66
CA GLU A 60 -18.53 0.94 -3.04
C GLU A 60 -19.14 -0.46 -3.02
N LEU A 61 -19.46 -0.94 -1.81
CA LEU A 61 -20.16 -2.19 -1.58
C LEU A 61 -21.61 -1.89 -1.21
N THR A 62 -22.48 -2.81 -1.62
CA THR A 62 -23.87 -2.77 -1.18
C THR A 62 -23.97 -3.58 0.11
N PRO A 63 -24.68 -3.13 1.16
CA PRO A 63 -24.80 -3.87 2.42
C PRO A 63 -25.45 -5.25 2.26
N TYR A 64 -26.11 -5.50 1.13
CA TYR A 64 -26.72 -6.78 0.79
C TYR A 64 -25.73 -7.77 0.15
N ASP A 65 -24.66 -7.29 -0.49
CA ASP A 65 -23.67 -8.13 -1.17
C ASP A 65 -22.28 -7.52 -1.01
N LEU A 66 -21.50 -8.16 -0.14
CA LEU A 66 -20.14 -7.76 0.20
C LEU A 66 -19.11 -8.28 -0.80
N TYR A 67 -19.45 -9.24 -1.67
CA TYR A 67 -18.54 -9.85 -2.66
C TYR A 67 -18.55 -9.12 -4.01
N LYS A 68 -19.54 -8.26 -4.24
CA LYS A 68 -19.67 -7.45 -5.45
C LYS A 68 -19.54 -5.97 -5.13
N GLY A 69 -18.58 -5.34 -5.78
CA GLY A 69 -18.28 -3.93 -5.58
C GLY A 69 -18.31 -3.10 -6.85
N ARG A 70 -18.38 -1.79 -6.66
CA ARG A 70 -18.24 -0.81 -7.72
C ARG A 70 -17.03 0.07 -7.45
N ILE A 71 -16.09 0.12 -8.39
CA ILE A 71 -14.93 1.01 -8.27
C ILE A 71 -15.37 2.43 -8.60
N ILE A 72 -15.21 3.34 -7.65
CA ILE A 72 -15.58 4.76 -7.82
C ILE A 72 -14.36 5.64 -8.06
N PHE A 73 -13.21 5.29 -7.50
CA PHE A 73 -12.04 6.16 -7.49
C PHE A 73 -10.73 5.36 -7.49
N ARG A 74 -9.71 5.91 -8.17
CA ARG A 74 -8.33 5.40 -8.19
C ARG A 74 -7.41 6.46 -7.59
N HIS A 75 -6.61 6.09 -6.60
CA HIS A 75 -5.64 6.99 -5.97
C HIS A 75 -4.32 6.98 -6.75
N LYS A 76 -3.90 8.13 -7.29
CA LYS A 76 -2.58 8.30 -7.93
C LYS A 76 -1.58 8.79 -6.87
N LYS A 77 -0.52 8.03 -6.56
CA LYS A 77 0.57 8.41 -5.63
C LYS A 77 1.46 9.57 -6.12
N GLY A 78 0.91 10.52 -6.88
CA GLY A 78 1.66 11.45 -7.73
C GLY A 78 1.62 12.92 -7.33
N GLN A 79 1.30 13.25 -6.08
CA GLN A 79 1.51 14.61 -5.59
C GLN A 79 2.40 14.56 -4.36
N ALA A 80 3.71 14.46 -4.60
CA ALA A 80 4.71 14.79 -3.62
C ALA A 80 4.48 16.26 -3.22
N LEU A 81 4.37 16.50 -1.92
CA LEU A 81 4.52 17.85 -1.38
C LEU A 81 5.89 18.38 -1.82
N PRO A 82 5.99 19.63 -2.29
CA PRO A 82 7.27 20.20 -2.69
C PRO A 82 8.23 20.20 -1.50
N GLU A 83 9.41 19.62 -1.67
CA GLU A 83 10.52 19.46 -0.70
C GLU A 83 11.08 20.79 -0.13
N HIS A 84 10.45 21.94 -0.37
CA HIS A 84 10.93 23.26 0.04
C HIS A 84 10.96 23.50 1.57
N LEU A 85 10.46 22.57 2.38
CA LEU A 85 10.56 22.60 3.84
C LEU A 85 11.74 21.79 4.41
N ALA A 86 12.56 21.17 3.57
CA ALA A 86 13.85 20.62 4.00
C ALA A 86 14.91 21.72 4.06
N THR A 87 14.74 22.71 4.95
CA THR A 87 15.85 23.57 5.36
C THR A 87 16.56 22.94 6.56
N SER A 88 17.84 22.62 6.33
CA SER A 88 18.94 22.51 7.29
C SER A 88 18.84 21.47 8.41
N VAL A 89 19.43 20.29 8.19
CA VAL A 89 20.54 19.79 9.04
C VAL A 89 21.44 18.86 8.20
N PRO A 90 22.64 19.27 7.79
CA PRO A 90 23.72 18.35 7.51
C PRO A 90 24.60 18.15 8.76
N ASP A 91 25.25 16.99 8.81
CA ASP A 91 26.38 16.63 9.68
C ASP A 91 26.05 16.01 11.05
N ALA A 92 25.96 14.67 11.05
CA ALA A 92 26.38 13.88 12.20
C ALA A 92 27.60 13.04 11.75
N PRO A 93 28.71 13.08 12.49
CA PRO A 93 30.00 12.61 12.02
C PRO A 93 30.08 11.08 11.95
N THR A 94 30.75 10.62 10.89
CA THR A 94 31.23 9.25 10.71
C THR A 94 31.97 8.78 11.96
N ALA A 95 31.37 7.83 12.68
CA ALA A 95 32.08 7.12 13.73
C ALA A 95 33.28 6.38 13.11
N PRO A 96 34.50 6.54 13.65
CA PRO A 96 35.66 5.80 13.16
C PRO A 96 35.49 4.30 13.46
N LEU A 97 35.82 3.47 12.46
CA LEU A 97 36.16 2.07 12.65
C LEU A 97 37.38 2.00 13.58
N ASP A 98 37.18 1.79 14.87
CA ASP A 98 38.24 1.29 15.76
C ASP A 98 37.70 0.10 16.55
N ALA A 99 37.86 -1.07 15.94
CA ALA A 99 37.83 -2.36 16.61
C ALA A 99 38.99 -3.17 16.03
N ALA A 100 40.21 -2.72 16.32
CA ALA A 100 41.40 -3.55 16.24
C ALA A 100 41.31 -4.56 17.39
N GLU A 101 41.19 -5.83 17.04
CA GLU A 101 41.39 -6.95 17.95
C GLU A 101 42.89 -7.30 17.92
N PRO A 102 43.66 -7.09 18.99
CA PRO A 102 44.96 -7.72 19.11
C PRO A 102 44.86 -8.93 20.05
N ALA A 103 44.77 -10.12 19.46
CA ALA A 103 45.58 -11.23 19.95
C ALA A 103 46.97 -11.09 19.28
N PRO A 104 48.12 -11.51 19.86
CA PRO A 104 48.27 -12.54 20.90
C PRO A 104 49.39 -12.26 21.95
N THR A 105 49.56 -13.22 22.87
CA THR A 105 50.81 -13.57 23.57
C THR A 105 51.26 -12.73 24.77
N GLU A 106 51.03 -13.26 25.98
CA GLU A 106 52.09 -13.37 27.00
C GLU A 106 52.03 -14.77 27.66
N THR A 107 53.17 -15.45 27.64
CA THR A 107 53.62 -16.70 28.32
C THR A 107 53.82 -16.39 29.84
N PRO A 108 54.39 -17.20 30.78
CA PRO A 108 54.82 -18.61 30.84
C PRO A 108 54.47 -19.37 32.17
N THR A 109 54.79 -20.67 32.18
CA THR A 109 55.26 -21.52 33.31
C THR A 109 55.22 -20.98 34.76
N GLN A 110 54.42 -21.63 35.62
CA GLN A 110 54.66 -21.99 37.03
C GLN A 110 53.72 -23.20 37.29
N GLN A 111 54.04 -24.33 37.92
CA GLN A 111 55.13 -24.83 38.75
C GLN A 111 55.14 -26.36 38.60
#